data_AF-A0A1H3JQH1-F1
#
_entry.id   AF-A0A1H3JQH1-F1
#
_cell.length_a   1.000
_cell.length_b   1.000
_cell.length_c   1.000
_cell.angle_alpha   90.00
_cell.angle_beta   90.00
_cell.angle_gamma   90.00
#
_symmetry.space_group_name_H-M   'P 1'
#
loop_
_entity.id
_entity.type
_entity.pdbx_description
1 polymer ?
#
loop_
_entity_poly.entity_id
_entity_poly.type
_entity_poly.pdbx_seq_one_letter_code
_entity_poly.pdbx_strand_id
1 'polypeptide(L)'
;MSLIDLLATAAELPEAWRSRVVGRFGGANFKLLRMDAGAYEEETHDFAEGLLVLDGNMRLSVGGVVVEVGAGQLYVVPAGVAHAVASGSRGTLAILDA
;
A
#
# COMPACT_ATOMS: atom_id res chain seq x y z
N MET A 1 -8.76 -23.52 1.16
CA MET A 1 -8.26 -22.42 0.30
C MET A 1 -9.47 -21.65 -0.16
N SER A 2 -9.61 -20.39 0.23
CA SER A 2 -10.75 -19.56 -0.14
C SER A 2 -10.30 -18.47 -1.11
N LEU A 3 -11.15 -18.19 -2.09
CA LEU A 3 -11.05 -16.99 -2.91
C LEU A 3 -11.20 -15.77 -1.98
N ILE A 4 -10.33 -14.77 -2.14
CA ILE A 4 -10.42 -13.51 -1.41
C ILE A 4 -10.79 -12.43 -2.41
N ASP A 5 -11.95 -11.80 -2.22
CA ASP A 5 -12.30 -10.57 -2.92
C ASP A 5 -11.57 -9.41 -2.22
N LEU A 6 -10.50 -8.91 -2.86
CA LEU A 6 -9.63 -7.92 -2.26
C LEU A 6 -10.34 -6.57 -2.04
N LEU A 7 -11.19 -6.17 -2.98
CA LEU A 7 -11.89 -4.87 -2.89
C LEU A 7 -12.98 -4.93 -1.83
N ALA A 8 -13.76 -6.01 -1.78
CA ALA A 8 -14.75 -6.21 -0.72
C ALA A 8 -14.06 -6.28 0.66
N THR A 9 -12.97 -7.04 0.78
CA THR A 9 -12.22 -7.18 2.03
C THR A 9 -11.65 -5.84 2.51
N ALA A 10 -11.09 -5.03 1.60
CA ALA A 10 -10.56 -3.72 1.95
C ALA A 10 -11.66 -2.72 2.35
N ALA A 11 -12.84 -2.79 1.72
CA ALA A 11 -13.98 -1.94 2.05
C ALA A 11 -14.47 -2.14 3.50
N GLU A 12 -14.37 -3.37 4.03
CA GLU A 12 -14.75 -3.73 5.40
C GLU A 12 -13.73 -3.31 6.47
N LEU A 13 -12.53 -2.87 6.08
CA LEU A 13 -11.53 -2.41 7.05
C LEU A 13 -12.04 -1.17 7.80
N PRO A 14 -11.90 -1.09 9.14
CA PRO A 14 -12.50 0.01 9.89
C PRO A 14 -11.71 1.32 9.76
N GLU A 15 -10.40 1.26 9.52
CA GLU A 15 -9.49 2.41 9.58
C GLU A 15 -8.70 2.51 8.27
N ALA A 16 -8.60 3.73 7.74
CA ALA A 16 -7.68 4.01 6.64
C ALA A 16 -6.23 3.92 7.12
N TRP A 17 -5.30 3.64 6.20
CA TRP A 17 -3.86 3.54 6.47
C TRP A 17 -3.43 2.49 7.48
N ARG A 18 -4.35 1.63 7.95
CA ARG A 18 -4.02 0.50 8.81
C ARG A 18 -4.17 -0.82 8.06
N SER A 19 -3.04 -1.37 7.64
CA SER A 19 -3.01 -2.60 6.85
C SER A 19 -3.36 -3.86 7.64
N ARG A 20 -3.89 -4.86 6.94
CA ARG A 20 -4.17 -6.20 7.46
C ARG A 20 -3.61 -7.25 6.53
N VAL A 21 -2.90 -8.23 7.09
CA VAL A 21 -2.43 -9.41 6.35
C VAL A 21 -3.64 -10.25 5.95
N VAL A 22 -3.86 -10.42 4.65
CA VAL A 22 -4.92 -11.28 4.10
C VAL A 22 -4.37 -12.57 3.50
N GLY A 23 -3.06 -12.64 3.27
CA GLY A 23 -2.39 -13.84 2.79
C GLY A 23 -0.90 -13.85 3.13
N ARG A 24 -0.32 -15.05 3.12
CA ARG A 24 1.13 -15.26 3.19
C ARG A 24 1.54 -16.30 2.17
N PHE A 25 2.56 -16.00 1.39
CA PHE A 25 3.07 -16.91 0.36
C PHE A 25 4.55 -16.59 0.08
N GLY A 26 5.35 -17.64 -0.11
CA GLY A 26 6.77 -17.49 -0.44
C GLY A 26 7.59 -16.70 0.60
N GLY A 27 7.16 -16.66 1.86
CA GLY A 27 7.82 -15.88 2.92
C GLY A 27 7.45 -14.40 2.97
N ALA A 28 6.55 -13.93 2.09
CA ALA A 28 6.05 -12.56 2.10
C ALA A 28 4.64 -12.47 2.70
N ASN A 29 4.31 -11.32 3.29
CA ASN A 29 2.94 -10.95 3.60
C ASN A 29 2.29 -10.28 2.39
N PHE A 30 1.01 -10.54 2.22
CA PHE A 30 0.13 -9.79 1.34
C PHE A 30 -0.90 -9.07 2.20
N LYS A 31 -0.79 -7.74 2.26
CA LYS A 31 -1.61 -6.90 3.12
C LYS A 31 -2.56 -6.04 2.29
N LEU A 32 -3.71 -5.70 2.85
CA LEU A 32 -4.65 -4.72 2.28
C LEU A 32 -4.86 -3.57 3.26
N LEU A 33 -5.05 -2.36 2.72
CA LEU A 33 -5.54 -1.21 3.45
C LEU A 33 -6.47 -0.34 2.60
N ARG A 34 -7.33 0.41 3.26
CA ARG A 34 -8.07 1.52 2.65
C ARG A 34 -7.23 2.80 2.73
N MET A 35 -7.17 3.55 1.65
CA MET A 35 -6.57 4.88 1.59
C MET A 35 -7.64 5.95 1.75
N ASP A 36 -7.33 7.00 2.48
CA ASP A 36 -8.07 8.26 2.48
C ASP A 36 -7.16 9.43 2.07
N ALA A 37 -7.68 10.66 2.13
CA ALA A 37 -6.93 11.84 1.71
C ALA A 37 -5.82 12.27 2.69
N GLY A 38 -5.68 11.59 3.84
CA GLY A 38 -4.64 11.85 4.82
C GLY A 38 -3.23 11.62 4.28
N ALA A 39 -2.28 12.36 4.83
CA ALA A 39 -0.86 12.05 4.68
C ALA A 39 -0.46 10.99 5.69
N TYR A 40 0.59 10.25 5.36
CA TYR A 40 1.19 9.26 6.25
C TYR A 40 2.69 9.52 6.35
N GLU A 41 3.21 9.38 7.57
CA GLU A 41 4.58 9.76 7.92
C GLU A 41 5.62 8.94 7.14
N GLU A 42 6.83 9.48 7.10
CA GLU A 42 7.97 8.81 6.47
C GLU A 42 8.35 7.53 7.23
N GLU A 43 8.53 6.46 6.48
CA GLU A 43 9.02 5.18 6.97
C GLU A 43 10.19 4.68 6.12
N THR A 44 10.99 3.78 6.69
CA THR A 44 12.10 3.11 6.02
C THR A 44 12.25 1.71 6.58
N HIS A 45 12.41 0.73 5.70
CA HIS A 45 12.55 -0.69 6.05
C HIS A 45 13.79 -1.30 5.40
N ASP A 46 14.30 -2.39 5.95
CA ASP A 46 15.50 -3.11 5.45
C ASP A 46 15.16 -4.15 4.35
N PHE A 47 13.90 -4.20 3.92
CA PHE A 47 13.40 -5.00 2.82
C PHE A 47 12.78 -4.11 1.73
N ALA A 48 12.68 -4.66 0.51
CA ALA A 48 11.92 -3.99 -0.55
C ALA A 48 10.42 -4.15 -0.31
N GLU A 49 9.66 -3.09 -0.55
CA GLU A 49 8.21 -3.07 -0.36
C GLU A 49 7.50 -2.82 -1.69
N GLY A 50 6.49 -3.63 -1.99
CA GLY A 50 5.62 -3.45 -3.15
C GLY A 50 4.34 -2.72 -2.77
N LEU A 51 4.05 -1.60 -3.43
CA LEU A 51 2.86 -0.78 -3.24
C LEU A 51 1.98 -0.85 -4.49
N LEU A 52 1.01 -1.77 -4.51
CA LEU A 52 0.10 -2.02 -5.62
C LEU A 52 -1.26 -1.35 -5.38
N VAL A 53 -1.61 -0.36 -6.19
CA VAL A 53 -2.93 0.28 -6.09
C VAL A 53 -3.95 -0.58 -6.84
N LEU A 54 -4.94 -1.11 -6.10
CA LEU A 54 -6.00 -1.95 -6.66
C LEU A 54 -7.18 -1.10 -7.18
N ASP A 55 -7.46 0.01 -6.50
CA ASP A 55 -8.47 0.99 -6.88
C ASP A 55 -8.01 2.39 -6.44
N GLY A 56 -8.42 3.41 -7.21
CA GLY A 56 -8.10 4.81 -6.92
C GLY A 56 -6.69 5.22 -7.33
N ASN A 57 -6.03 5.98 -6.46
CA ASN A 57 -4.73 6.59 -6.74
C ASN A 57 -3.99 6.92 -5.44
N MET A 58 -2.73 6.53 -5.36
CA MET A 58 -1.82 6.83 -4.26
C MET A 58 -0.82 7.91 -4.68
N ARG A 59 -0.57 8.86 -3.78
CA ARG A 59 0.46 9.91 -3.91
C ARG A 59 1.67 9.54 -3.06
N LEU A 60 2.52 8.67 -3.58
CA LEU A 60 3.72 8.21 -2.89
C LEU A 60 4.78 9.32 -2.91
N SER A 61 5.39 9.64 -1.77
CA SER A 61 6.54 10.55 -1.70
C SER A 61 7.81 9.74 -1.53
N VAL A 62 8.76 9.87 -2.45
CA VAL A 62 10.08 9.23 -2.38
C VAL A 62 11.14 10.30 -2.57
N GLY A 63 12.03 10.48 -1.59
CA GLY A 63 13.04 11.54 -1.64
C GLY A 63 12.46 12.95 -1.82
N GLY A 64 11.27 13.21 -1.26
CA GLY A 64 10.56 14.49 -1.37
C GLY A 64 9.85 14.72 -2.71
N VAL A 65 9.89 13.76 -3.64
CA VAL A 65 9.20 13.83 -4.93
C VAL A 65 7.93 12.98 -4.87
N VAL A 66 6.81 13.56 -5.26
CA VAL A 66 5.54 12.84 -5.36
C VAL A 66 5.46 12.07 -6.67
N VAL A 67 5.20 10.77 -6.56
CA VAL A 67 4.92 9.83 -7.63
C VAL A 67 3.43 9.45 -7.53
N GLU A 68 2.70 9.64 -8.62
CA GLU A 68 1.31 9.18 -8.74
C GLU A 68 1.30 7.70 -9.12
N VAL A 69 0.66 6.87 -8.30
CA VAL A 69 0.46 5.44 -8.54
C VAL A 69 -1.03 5.18 -8.65
N GLY A 70 -1.51 4.95 -9.87
CA GLY A 70 -2.91 4.70 -10.18
C GLY A 70 -3.30 3.22 -10.09
N ALA A 71 -4.61 2.95 -10.18
CA ALA A 71 -5.14 1.59 -10.19
C ALA A 71 -4.45 0.68 -11.24
N GLY A 72 -4.08 -0.53 -10.81
CA GLY A 72 -3.35 -1.51 -11.61
C GLY A 72 -1.84 -1.24 -11.71
N GLN A 73 -1.33 -0.19 -11.06
CA GLN A 73 0.09 0.14 -11.04
C GLN A 73 0.74 -0.27 -9.71
N LEU A 74 1.98 -0.73 -9.81
CA LEU A 74 2.84 -1.13 -8.71
C LEU A 74 4.06 -0.20 -8.67
N TYR A 75 4.36 0.34 -7.49
CA TYR A 75 5.67 0.92 -7.21
C TYR A 75 6.43 -0.01 -6.25
N VAL A 76 7.68 -0.32 -6.57
CA VAL A 76 8.56 -1.12 -5.68
C VAL A 76 9.55 -0.17 -5.04
N VAL A 77 9.41 0.05 -3.74
CA VAL A 77 10.36 0.82 -2.96
C VAL A 77 11.55 -0.08 -2.61
N PRO A 78 12.79 0.26 -3.01
CA PRO A 78 13.96 -0.52 -2.65
C PRO A 78 14.22 -0.50 -1.12
N ALA A 79 14.89 -1.53 -0.62
CA ALA A 79 15.32 -1.58 0.78
C ALA A 79 16.17 -0.36 1.14
N GLY A 80 15.92 0.19 2.34
CA GLY A 80 16.61 1.37 2.86
C GLY A 80 16.19 2.71 2.24
N VAL A 81 15.21 2.73 1.34
CA VAL A 81 14.70 3.97 0.74
C VAL A 81 13.52 4.50 1.56
N ALA A 82 13.73 5.69 2.12
CA ALA A 82 12.69 6.43 2.82
C ALA A 82 11.55 6.82 1.88
N HIS A 83 10.33 6.58 2.34
CA HIS A 83 9.12 6.92 1.60
C HIS A 83 7.99 7.30 2.56
N ALA A 84 7.06 8.11 2.07
CA ALA A 84 5.90 8.59 2.81
C ALA A 84 4.67 8.64 1.89
N VAL A 85 3.50 8.98 2.42
CA VAL A 85 2.32 9.26 1.58
C VAL A 85 1.94 10.72 1.69
N ALA A 86 1.88 11.40 0.55
CA ALA A 86 1.37 12.76 0.47
C ALA A 86 -0.17 12.75 0.54
N SER A 87 -0.74 13.85 1.01
CA SER A 87 -2.20 14.02 1.09
C SER A 87 -2.86 13.94 -0.30
N GLY A 88 -4.12 13.50 -0.32
CA GLY A 88 -4.94 13.39 -1.54
C GLY A 88 -5.00 12.00 -2.18
N SER A 89 -4.42 10.99 -1.53
CA SER A 89 -4.62 9.58 -1.91
C SER A 89 -6.07 9.13 -1.71
N ARG A 90 -6.47 8.05 -2.38
CA ARG A 90 -7.81 7.43 -2.22
C ARG A 90 -7.84 6.01 -2.79
N GLY A 91 -8.71 5.17 -2.26
CA GLY A 91 -9.01 3.85 -2.81
C GLY A 91 -8.39 2.73 -1.99
N THR A 92 -7.86 1.71 -2.65
CA THR A 92 -7.34 0.50 -1.99
C THR A 92 -5.90 0.21 -2.41
N LEU A 93 -5.06 -0.02 -1.42
CA LEU A 93 -3.66 -0.38 -1.59
C LEU A 93 -3.43 -1.81 -1.10
N ALA A 94 -2.75 -2.60 -1.92
CA ALA A 94 -2.14 -3.85 -1.51
C ALA A 94 -0.64 -3.64 -1.28
N ILE A 95 -0.15 -4.17 -0.16
CA ILE A 95 1.26 -4.11 0.23
C ILE A 95 1.85 -5.52 0.18
N LEU A 96 3.04 -5.64 -0.42
CA LEU A 96 3.86 -6.84 -0.43
C LEU A 96 5.16 -6.56 0.32
N ASP A 97 5.37 -7.24 1.44
CA ASP A 97 6.56 -7.10 2.29
C ASP A 97 7.00 -8.43 2.90
N ALA A 98 8.18 -8.42 3.54
CA ALA A 98 8.75 -9.57 4.26
C ALA A 98 8.06 -9.81 5.61
#